data_AF-A0A955EMC7-F1
#
_entry.id   AF-A0A955EMC7-F1
#
_cell.length_a   1.000
_cell.length_b   1.000
_cell.length_c   1.000
_cell.angle_alpha   90.00
_cell.angle_beta   90.00
_cell.angle_gamma   90.00
#
_symmetry.space_group_name_H-M   'P 1'
#
loop_
_entity.id
_entity.type
_entity.pdbx_description
1 polymer ?
#
loop_
_entity_poly.entity_id
_entity_poly.type
_entity_poly.pdbx_seq_one_letter_code
_entity_poly.pdbx_strand_id
1 'polypeptide(L)'
;GADDYPGSLDDDLRIRGRGVSPCLDAGDNGRIAGATLDFHRRARLVDDTIAANSGLGSGAIVDVGAVEFPCTGYCEGDVNDDGAVNFDDLNLLLLNWGTGHPGCVTGDVDGSGFVNFDDLNRILLQWGSDCSFPGIGL
;
A
#
# COMPACT_ATOMS: atom_id res chain seq x y z
N GLY A 1 7.88 -0.83 17.72
CA GLY A 1 8.58 -0.11 16.64
C GLY A 1 10.00 0.14 17.06
N ALA A 2 10.37 1.39 17.29
CA ALA A 2 11.62 1.81 17.93
C ALA A 2 11.87 1.18 19.31
N ASP A 3 10.79 0.83 20.02
CA ASP A 3 10.82 0.26 21.37
C ASP A 3 10.85 -1.28 21.43
N ASP A 4 10.80 -1.97 20.29
CA ASP A 4 10.68 -3.43 20.16
C ASP A 4 9.51 -4.03 21.00
N TYR A 5 8.52 -3.21 21.35
CA TYR A 5 7.33 -3.61 22.09
C TYR A 5 6.12 -3.69 21.12
N PRO A 6 5.58 -4.88 20.85
CA PRO A 6 4.47 -5.02 19.90
C PRO A 6 3.17 -4.34 20.38
N GLY A 7 2.51 -3.62 19.48
CA GLY A 7 1.23 -2.94 19.71
C GLY A 7 1.35 -1.54 20.32
N SER A 8 2.53 -0.94 20.25
CA SER A 8 2.83 0.42 20.68
C SER A 8 2.40 1.45 19.61
N LEU A 9 2.37 2.74 19.98
CA LEU A 9 2.08 3.85 19.05
C LEU A 9 3.15 4.03 17.97
N ASP A 10 4.32 3.42 18.14
CA ASP A 10 5.45 3.49 17.22
C ASP A 10 5.50 2.31 16.23
N ASP A 11 4.50 1.41 16.25
CA ASP A 11 4.41 0.30 15.32
C ASP A 11 3.73 0.68 14.01
N ASP A 12 4.31 0.22 12.90
CA ASP A 12 3.61 0.18 11.62
C ASP A 12 2.82 -1.12 11.53
N LEU A 13 1.49 -1.04 11.65
CA LEU A 13 0.62 -2.20 11.47
C LEU A 13 0.20 -2.41 10.01
N ARG A 14 0.72 -1.61 9.07
CA ARG A 14 0.46 -1.80 7.64
C ARG A 14 1.29 -2.95 7.09
N ILE A 15 0.68 -3.66 6.15
CA ILE A 15 1.39 -4.61 5.30
C ILE A 15 2.29 -3.81 4.35
N ARG A 16 3.52 -4.26 4.16
CA ARG A 16 4.52 -3.65 3.27
C ARG A 16 4.99 -4.64 2.21
N GLY A 17 5.56 -4.12 1.14
CA GLY A 17 6.16 -4.95 0.09
C GLY A 17 5.10 -5.39 -0.91
N ARG A 18 4.68 -4.42 -1.72
CA ARG A 18 3.71 -4.61 -2.81
C ARG A 18 4.03 -5.85 -3.66
N GLY A 19 3.05 -6.72 -3.87
CA GLY A 19 3.21 -7.95 -4.64
C GLY A 19 4.12 -9.04 -4.05
N VAL A 20 4.72 -8.82 -2.88
CA VAL A 20 5.70 -9.76 -2.27
C VAL A 20 5.22 -10.30 -0.93
N SER A 21 4.48 -9.49 -0.16
CA SER A 21 3.98 -9.94 1.14
C SER A 21 2.97 -11.08 0.99
N PRO A 22 3.15 -12.20 1.71
CA PRO A 22 2.19 -13.31 1.68
C PRO A 22 0.87 -12.99 2.40
N CYS A 23 0.78 -11.82 3.04
CA CYS A 23 -0.46 -11.34 3.66
C CYS A 23 -1.35 -10.57 2.68
N LEU A 24 -0.83 -10.16 1.52
CA LEU A 24 -1.61 -9.47 0.49
C LEU A 24 -2.55 -10.46 -0.21
N ASP A 25 -3.80 -10.06 -0.41
CA ASP A 25 -4.80 -10.82 -1.18
C ASP A 25 -4.93 -12.30 -0.74
N ALA A 26 -4.75 -12.55 0.56
CA ALA A 26 -4.61 -13.90 1.13
C ALA A 26 -5.71 -14.28 2.14
N GLY A 27 -6.59 -13.35 2.49
CA GLY A 27 -7.63 -13.54 3.50
C GLY A 27 -8.90 -14.22 2.99
N ASP A 28 -9.91 -14.28 3.85
CA ASP A 28 -11.21 -14.92 3.56
C ASP A 28 -12.32 -13.86 3.56
N ASN A 29 -12.82 -13.52 2.37
CA ASN A 29 -13.90 -12.54 2.18
C ASN A 29 -15.21 -12.97 2.88
N GLY A 30 -15.38 -14.27 3.18
CA GLY A 30 -16.51 -14.76 3.96
C GLY A 30 -16.43 -14.40 5.45
N ARG A 31 -15.24 -14.07 5.97
CA ARG A 31 -15.01 -13.80 7.40
C ARG A 31 -14.99 -12.34 7.78
N ILE A 32 -15.01 -11.43 6.83
CA ILE A 32 -15.11 -10.00 7.13
C ILE A 32 -16.50 -9.61 7.66
N ALA A 33 -17.52 -10.49 7.62
CA ALA A 33 -18.80 -10.36 8.33
C ALA A 33 -19.50 -8.98 8.24
N GLY A 34 -19.29 -8.23 7.16
CA GLY A 34 -19.81 -6.87 6.97
C GLY A 34 -18.94 -5.74 7.56
N ALA A 35 -17.79 -6.04 8.16
CA ALA A 35 -16.74 -5.08 8.47
C ALA A 35 -16.05 -4.64 7.17
N THR A 36 -16.69 -3.67 6.49
CA THR A 36 -16.26 -3.13 5.20
C THR A 36 -15.05 -2.20 5.31
N LEU A 37 -14.70 -1.77 6.52
CA LEU A 37 -13.58 -0.86 6.78
C LEU A 37 -12.51 -1.47 7.67
N ASP A 38 -11.25 -1.11 7.42
CA ASP A 38 -10.09 -1.51 8.19
C ASP A 38 -9.85 -0.62 9.42
N PHE A 39 -8.74 -0.84 10.13
CA PHE A 39 -8.38 -0.03 11.29
C PHE A 39 -8.19 1.46 10.98
N HIS A 40 -7.81 1.83 9.75
CA HIS A 40 -7.70 3.21 9.29
C HIS A 40 -8.96 3.76 8.61
N ARG A 41 -10.07 3.02 8.65
CA ARG A 41 -11.34 3.39 8.01
C ARG A 41 -11.27 3.41 6.47
N ARG A 42 -10.35 2.67 5.86
CA ARG A 42 -10.27 2.40 4.42
C ARG A 42 -11.01 1.11 4.07
N ALA A 43 -11.32 0.89 2.79
CA ALA A 43 -11.98 -0.33 2.35
C ALA A 43 -11.14 -1.57 2.71
N ARG A 44 -11.81 -2.67 3.09
CA ARG A 44 -11.20 -3.98 3.42
C ARG A 44 -11.07 -4.93 2.22
N LEU A 45 -11.27 -4.41 1.02
CA LEU A 45 -11.23 -5.16 -0.22
C LEU A 45 -10.63 -4.24 -1.27
N VAL A 46 -9.31 -4.28 -1.41
CA VAL A 46 -8.56 -3.55 -2.43
C VAL A 46 -7.56 -4.53 -3.04
N ASP A 47 -7.75 -4.87 -4.32
CA ASP A 47 -6.90 -5.84 -5.03
C ASP A 47 -5.51 -5.25 -5.32
N ASP A 48 -4.44 -5.92 -4.90
CA ASP A 48 -3.10 -5.59 -5.39
C ASP A 48 -2.82 -6.37 -6.68
N THR A 49 -2.83 -5.67 -7.82
CA THR A 49 -2.64 -6.29 -9.13
C THR A 49 -1.33 -7.06 -9.32
N ILE A 50 -0.31 -6.87 -8.46
CA ILE A 50 0.92 -7.68 -8.49
C ILE A 50 0.80 -8.94 -7.63
N ALA A 51 0.12 -8.87 -6.49
CA ALA A 51 -0.01 -10.00 -5.59
C ALA A 51 -0.97 -11.02 -6.20
N ALA A 52 -0.64 -12.31 -6.06
CA ALA A 52 -1.54 -13.36 -6.49
C ALA A 52 -2.65 -13.53 -5.44
N ASN A 53 -3.90 -13.37 -5.88
CA ASN A 53 -5.09 -13.75 -5.11
C ASN A 53 -4.99 -15.22 -4.62
N SER A 54 -4.62 -15.39 -3.36
CA SER A 54 -4.37 -16.70 -2.74
C SER A 54 -5.40 -17.06 -1.66
N GLY A 55 -6.22 -16.10 -1.26
CA GLY A 55 -7.29 -16.27 -0.28
C GLY A 55 -8.59 -16.85 -0.85
N LEU A 56 -9.66 -16.75 -0.05
CA LEU A 56 -10.99 -17.29 -0.36
C LEU A 56 -11.98 -16.17 -0.68
N GLY A 57 -12.52 -16.18 -1.89
CA GLY A 57 -13.45 -15.16 -2.37
C GLY A 57 -13.46 -15.03 -3.89
N SER A 58 -14.01 -13.92 -4.38
CA SER A 58 -14.00 -13.53 -5.79
C SER A 58 -13.80 -12.02 -5.90
N GLY A 59 -13.12 -11.56 -6.95
CA GLY A 59 -12.70 -10.16 -7.06
C GLY A 59 -11.52 -9.88 -6.14
N ALA A 60 -11.42 -8.65 -5.64
CA ALA A 60 -10.44 -8.29 -4.61
C ALA A 60 -10.56 -9.22 -3.39
N ILE A 61 -9.42 -9.65 -2.85
CA ILE A 61 -9.36 -10.51 -1.67
C ILE A 61 -8.85 -9.68 -0.50
N VAL A 62 -9.48 -9.81 0.66
CA VAL A 62 -9.05 -9.07 1.87
C VAL A 62 -7.64 -9.46 2.28
N ASP A 63 -6.86 -8.49 2.73
CA ASP A 63 -5.54 -8.75 3.27
C ASP A 63 -5.58 -9.43 4.65
N VAL A 64 -4.53 -10.19 4.96
CA VAL A 64 -4.33 -10.78 6.29
C VAL A 64 -3.66 -9.76 7.21
N GLY A 65 -4.47 -8.91 7.83
CA GLY A 65 -3.99 -7.88 8.73
C GLY A 65 -5.08 -7.05 9.41
N ALA A 66 -4.66 -6.12 10.27
CA ALA A 66 -5.55 -5.11 10.85
C ALA A 66 -5.91 -4.00 9.85
N VAL A 67 -5.06 -3.82 8.85
CA VAL A 67 -5.07 -2.73 7.87
C VAL A 67 -4.96 -3.33 6.47
N GLU A 68 -5.76 -2.81 5.54
CA GLU A 68 -5.67 -3.14 4.11
C GLU A 68 -4.48 -2.39 3.49
N PHE A 69 -3.80 -2.99 2.52
CA PHE A 69 -2.75 -2.33 1.75
C PHE A 69 -3.33 -1.14 0.97
N PRO A 70 -2.91 0.12 1.26
CA PRO A 70 -3.58 1.30 0.73
C PRO A 70 -3.05 1.75 -0.65
N CYS A 71 -2.58 0.81 -1.48
CA CYS A 71 -1.86 1.04 -2.75
C CYS A 71 -0.51 1.75 -2.62
N THR A 72 -0.33 2.57 -1.58
CA THR A 72 0.92 3.23 -1.22
C THR A 72 1.40 2.88 0.18
N GLY A 73 2.72 2.91 0.37
CA GLY A 73 3.35 2.66 1.65
C GLY A 73 3.23 3.82 2.65
N TYR A 74 4.26 4.01 3.48
CA TYR A 74 4.32 5.12 4.44
C TYR A 74 4.39 6.49 3.78
N CYS A 75 4.97 6.53 2.59
CA CYS A 75 5.06 7.72 1.78
C CYS A 75 4.34 7.47 0.47
N GLU A 76 3.37 8.33 0.17
CA GLU A 76 2.63 8.30 -1.09
C GLU A 76 3.59 8.30 -2.30
N GLY A 77 4.75 8.96 -2.19
CA GLY A 77 5.72 9.05 -3.30
C GLY A 77 6.66 7.85 -3.48
N ASP A 78 6.72 6.93 -2.53
CA ASP A 78 7.66 5.79 -2.52
C ASP A 78 6.95 4.58 -3.15
N VAL A 79 7.08 4.46 -4.48
CA VAL A 79 6.34 3.51 -5.32
C VAL A 79 6.95 2.11 -5.26
N ASN A 80 8.26 2.02 -5.01
CA ASN A 80 8.96 0.74 -4.90
C ASN A 80 9.08 0.22 -3.46
N ASP A 81 8.55 0.96 -2.46
CA ASP A 81 8.65 0.68 -1.03
C ASP A 81 10.11 0.57 -0.52
N ASP A 82 11.07 1.27 -1.14
CA ASP A 82 12.49 1.22 -0.75
C ASP A 82 12.87 2.20 0.38
N GLY A 83 11.91 3.03 0.79
CA GLY A 83 12.07 4.02 1.84
C GLY A 83 12.53 5.40 1.36
N ALA A 84 12.69 5.64 0.06
CA ALA A 84 13.15 6.93 -0.45
C ALA A 84 12.43 7.35 -1.73
N VAL A 85 11.78 8.53 -1.70
CA VAL A 85 11.10 9.08 -2.90
C VAL A 85 12.12 9.69 -3.86
N ASN A 86 12.40 9.00 -4.97
CA ASN A 86 13.47 9.36 -5.89
C ASN A 86 13.16 9.02 -7.37
N PHE A 87 14.21 8.98 -8.21
CA PHE A 87 14.07 8.71 -9.64
C PHE A 87 13.55 7.30 -9.95
N ASP A 88 13.80 6.33 -9.09
CA ASP A 88 13.32 4.96 -9.28
C ASP A 88 11.78 4.92 -9.17
N ASP A 89 11.19 5.68 -8.25
CA ASP A 89 9.73 5.81 -8.13
C ASP A 89 9.11 6.52 -9.34
N LEU A 90 9.72 7.63 -9.76
CA LEU A 90 9.27 8.35 -10.94
C LEU A 90 9.34 7.47 -12.19
N ASN A 91 10.41 6.67 -12.34
CA ASN A 91 10.54 5.75 -13.45
C ASN A 91 9.45 4.68 -13.42
N LEU A 92 9.12 4.12 -12.26
CA LEU A 92 8.03 3.17 -12.13
C LEU A 92 6.67 3.78 -12.47
N LEU A 93 6.40 5.00 -12.04
CA LEU A 93 5.20 5.74 -12.43
C LEU A 93 5.13 5.93 -13.95
N LEU A 94 6.23 6.39 -14.57
CA LEU A 94 6.26 6.65 -16.02
C LEU A 94 6.15 5.35 -16.84
N LEU A 95 6.68 4.23 -16.36
CA LEU A 95 6.51 2.92 -16.99
C LEU A 95 5.05 2.45 -17.02
N ASN A 96 4.24 2.91 -16.08
CA ASN A 96 2.83 2.54 -15.96
C ASN A 96 1.87 3.67 -16.36
N TRP A 97 2.38 4.74 -16.98
CA TRP A 97 1.57 5.91 -17.32
C TRP A 97 0.34 5.58 -18.17
N GLY A 98 -0.82 6.08 -17.74
CA GLY A 98 -2.10 5.88 -18.42
C GLY A 98 -2.71 4.49 -18.23
N THR A 99 -2.10 3.62 -17.43
CA THR A 99 -2.71 2.35 -17.01
C THR A 99 -3.76 2.60 -15.92
N GLY A 100 -4.66 1.64 -15.73
CA GLY A 100 -5.66 1.71 -14.67
C GLY A 100 -6.33 0.37 -14.39
N HIS A 101 -6.77 0.20 -13.14
CA HIS A 101 -7.43 -0.99 -12.62
C HIS A 101 -8.36 -0.60 -11.46
N PRO A 102 -9.45 -1.33 -11.19
CA PRO A 102 -10.28 -1.13 -9.98
C PRO A 102 -9.58 -1.39 -8.63
N GLY A 103 -8.25 -1.57 -8.61
CA GLY A 103 -7.43 -1.87 -7.44
C GLY A 103 -6.05 -1.22 -7.61
N CYS A 104 -5.11 -1.57 -6.74
CA CYS A 104 -3.79 -0.97 -6.73
C CYS A 104 -2.99 -1.30 -7.99
N VAL A 105 -2.51 -0.28 -8.69
CA VAL A 105 -1.60 -0.39 -9.83
C VAL A 105 -0.26 0.24 -9.48
N THR A 106 0.82 -0.26 -10.06
CA THR A 106 2.14 0.36 -9.86
C THR A 106 2.11 1.81 -10.35
N GLY A 107 2.42 2.76 -9.47
CA GLY A 107 2.45 4.18 -9.81
C GLY A 107 1.12 4.93 -9.64
N ASP A 108 0.03 4.25 -9.25
CA ASP A 108 -1.23 4.88 -8.82
C ASP A 108 -1.14 5.17 -7.32
N VAL A 109 -0.51 6.30 -7.00
CA VAL A 109 -0.12 6.65 -5.64
C VAL A 109 -1.22 7.38 -4.86
N ASP A 110 -2.20 7.95 -5.55
CA ASP A 110 -3.39 8.49 -4.90
C ASP A 110 -4.52 7.45 -4.74
N GLY A 111 -4.34 6.26 -5.30
CA GLY A 111 -5.26 5.13 -5.21
C GLY A 111 -6.56 5.38 -5.98
N SER A 112 -6.52 6.22 -7.01
CA SER A 112 -7.67 6.55 -7.85
C SER A 112 -8.05 5.44 -8.83
N GLY A 113 -7.18 4.44 -9.00
CA GLY A 113 -7.29 3.37 -9.97
C GLY A 113 -6.67 3.71 -11.33
N PHE A 114 -5.96 4.84 -11.46
CA PHE A 114 -5.36 5.29 -12.73
C PHE A 114 -4.03 5.99 -12.52
N VAL A 115 -2.99 5.56 -13.23
CA VAL A 115 -1.67 6.21 -13.20
C VAL A 115 -1.65 7.43 -14.11
N ASN A 116 -1.63 8.62 -13.53
CA ASN A 116 -1.79 9.87 -14.26
C ASN A 116 -1.02 11.06 -13.64
N PHE A 117 -1.44 12.28 -13.98
CA PHE A 117 -0.77 13.50 -13.55
C PHE A 117 -0.95 13.80 -12.06
N ASP A 118 -2.05 13.35 -11.45
CA ASP A 118 -2.27 13.49 -10.02
C ASP A 118 -1.24 12.68 -9.24
N ASP A 119 -0.93 11.46 -9.69
CA ASP A 119 0.13 10.62 -9.13
C ASP A 119 1.51 11.24 -9.25
N LEU A 120 1.83 11.80 -10.42
CA LEU A 120 3.10 12.50 -10.62
C LEU A 120 3.25 13.66 -9.63
N ASN A 121 2.19 14.44 -9.41
CA ASN A 121 2.23 15.54 -8.45
C ASN A 121 2.46 15.04 -7.03
N ARG A 122 1.87 13.89 -6.65
CA ARG A 122 2.07 13.27 -5.33
C ARG A 122 3.53 12.87 -5.12
N ILE A 123 4.16 12.21 -6.10
CA ILE A 123 5.59 11.87 -6.04
C ILE A 123 6.44 13.14 -5.91
N LEU A 124 6.19 14.15 -6.74
CA LEU A 124 6.98 15.40 -6.73
C LEU A 124 6.82 16.20 -5.43
N LEU A 125 5.65 16.16 -4.79
CA LEU A 125 5.42 16.79 -3.48
C LEU A 125 6.24 16.14 -2.36
N GLN A 126 6.62 14.88 -2.52
CA GLN A 126 7.39 14.11 -1.55
C GLN A 126 8.86 13.90 -1.98
N TRP A 127 9.31 14.59 -3.04
CA TRP A 127 10.61 14.32 -3.65
C TRP A 127 11.78 14.46 -2.66
N GLY A 128 12.62 13.43 -2.59
CA GLY A 128 13.78 13.37 -1.70
C GLY A 128 13.44 13.11 -0.23
N SER A 129 12.18 12.82 0.10
CA SER A 129 11.79 12.39 1.44
C SER A 129 12.36 11.00 1.75
N ASP A 130 12.87 10.84 2.98
CA ASP A 130 13.18 9.55 3.58
C ASP A 130 11.98 9.11 4.42
N CYS A 131 11.53 7.90 4.13
CA CYS A 131 10.29 7.30 4.59
C CYS A 131 10.55 6.03 5.39
N SER A 132 11.80 5.81 5.78
CA SER A 132 12.13 4.92 6.87
C SER A 132 11.28 5.29 8.08
N PHE A 133 10.67 4.29 8.71
CA PHE A 133 9.85 4.52 9.89
C PHE A 133 10.70 5.30 10.90
N PRO A 134 10.23 6.47 11.40
CA PRO A 134 11.03 7.24 12.34
C PRO A 134 11.17 6.40 13.59
N GLY A 135 12.32 5.73 13.72
CA GLY A 135 12.77 5.22 15.00
C GLY A 135 12.92 6.43 15.89
N ILE A 136 11.89 6.78 16.66
CA ILE A 136 12.03 7.83 17.66
C ILE A 136 13.04 7.31 18.68
N GLY A 137 14.28 7.78 18.54
CA GLY A 137 15.33 7.56 19.52
C GLY A 137 14.88 8.16 20.84
N LEU A 138 14.45 7.30 21.77
CA LEU A 138 14.34 7.57 23.19
C LEU A 138 15.27 6.61 23.94
#